data_AF-A0A2R7L4J7-F1
#
_entry.id   AF-A0A2R7L4J7-F1
#
_cell.length_a   1.000
_cell.length_b   1.000
_cell.length_c   1.000
_cell.angle_alpha   90.00
_cell.angle_beta   90.00
_cell.angle_gamma   90.00
#
_symmetry.space_group_name_H-M   'P 1'
#
loop_
_entity.id
_entity.type
_entity.pdbx_description
1 polymer ?
#
loop_
_entity_poly.entity_id
_entity_poly.type
_entity_poly.pdbx_seq_one_letter_code
_entity_poly.pdbx_strand_id
1 'polypeptide(L)'
;MKKSNQEAADKITFKNLRRWYFFALWTIALTIILSQILVQYNLKQQLSDSKIINISGKQRMLSQKIVKEVLILNYVVDNAKKQEIAHLKTVLSLWKNNQNALENGSDTLAFPKEKSETLSKLYREIKPSFNNIAEATNTFLSNLEQQNSFEYNQKLVQTILKNESIFLSKMNQIVSQYDIEA
;
A
#
# COMPACT_ATOMS: atom_id res chain seq x y z
N MET A 1 41.65 -26.71 -62.15
CA MET A 1 41.30 -27.28 -60.81
C MET A 1 41.49 -26.30 -59.64
N LYS A 2 42.54 -25.47 -59.56
CA LYS A 2 42.75 -24.53 -58.43
C LYS A 2 41.62 -23.51 -58.17
N LYS A 3 40.99 -22.96 -59.23
CA LYS A 3 39.93 -21.94 -59.12
C LYS A 3 38.63 -22.46 -58.47
N SER A 4 38.26 -23.71 -58.75
CA SER A 4 37.06 -24.38 -58.20
C SER A 4 37.18 -24.69 -56.68
N ASN A 5 38.38 -25.10 -56.23
CA ASN A 5 38.62 -25.33 -54.80
C ASN A 5 38.60 -24.02 -54.00
N GLN A 6 39.00 -22.90 -54.60
CA GLN A 6 38.99 -21.58 -53.96
C GLN A 6 37.55 -21.04 -53.83
N GLU A 7 36.73 -21.17 -54.87
CA GLU A 7 35.31 -20.82 -54.83
C GLU A 7 34.50 -21.67 -53.83
N ALA A 8 34.84 -22.95 -53.68
CA ALA A 8 34.23 -23.82 -52.68
C ALA A 8 34.61 -23.41 -51.24
N ALA A 9 35.88 -23.05 -51.02
CA ALA A 9 36.37 -22.57 -49.72
C ALA A 9 35.72 -21.22 -49.31
N ASP A 10 35.55 -20.30 -50.26
CA ASP A 10 34.88 -19.00 -50.01
C ASP A 10 33.40 -19.17 -49.66
N LYS A 11 32.68 -20.08 -50.34
CA LYS A 11 31.28 -20.41 -50.02
C LYS A 11 31.13 -21.03 -48.62
N ILE A 12 32.06 -21.89 -48.21
CA ILE A 12 32.06 -22.48 -46.85
C ILE A 12 32.31 -21.39 -45.80
N THR A 13 33.28 -20.51 -46.05
CA THR A 13 33.61 -19.38 -45.16
C THR A 13 32.41 -18.43 -45.00
N PHE A 14 31.75 -18.06 -46.10
CA PHE A 14 30.55 -17.22 -46.08
C PHE A 14 29.39 -17.87 -45.32
N LYS A 15 29.16 -19.18 -45.52
CA LYS A 15 28.12 -19.93 -44.78
C LYS A 15 28.39 -19.95 -43.27
N ASN A 16 29.64 -20.14 -42.86
CA ASN A 16 30.03 -20.12 -41.46
C ASN A 16 29.87 -18.72 -40.85
N LEU A 17 30.32 -17.68 -41.56
CA LEU A 17 30.17 -16.28 -41.13
C LEU A 17 28.69 -15.90 -40.95
N ARG A 18 27.84 -16.34 -41.88
CA ARG A 18 26.38 -16.15 -41.79
C ARG A 18 25.78 -16.83 -40.56
N ARG A 19 26.25 -18.04 -40.19
CA ARG A 19 25.78 -18.73 -38.96
C ARG A 19 26.20 -17.98 -37.70
N TRP A 20 27.44 -17.49 -37.65
CA TRP A 20 27.91 -16.66 -36.54
C TRP A 20 27.16 -15.34 -36.42
N TYR A 21 26.84 -14.71 -37.55
CA TYR A 21 26.01 -13.51 -37.58
C TYR A 21 24.61 -13.77 -37.01
N PHE A 22 23.93 -14.83 -37.44
CA PHE A 22 22.63 -15.20 -36.87
C PHE A 22 22.74 -15.55 -35.39
N PHE A 23 23.79 -16.26 -34.98
CA PHE A 23 24.04 -16.56 -33.57
C PHE A 23 24.20 -15.28 -32.75
N ALA A 24 25.01 -14.32 -33.21
CA ALA A 24 25.19 -13.04 -32.55
C ALA A 24 23.87 -12.25 -32.44
N LEU A 25 23.08 -12.18 -33.52
CA LEU A 25 21.76 -11.55 -33.50
C LEU A 25 20.80 -12.23 -32.51
N TRP A 26 20.81 -13.56 -32.46
CA TRP A 26 20.00 -14.33 -31.51
C TRP A 26 20.42 -14.06 -30.07
N THR A 27 21.73 -14.02 -29.80
CA THR A 27 22.25 -13.67 -28.47
C THR A 27 21.81 -12.27 -28.08
N ILE A 28 21.96 -11.28 -28.97
CA ILE A 28 21.51 -9.90 -28.72
C ILE A 28 20.01 -9.86 -28.43
N ALA A 29 19.19 -10.51 -29.27
CA ALA A 29 17.74 -10.57 -29.08
C ALA A 29 17.36 -11.21 -27.74
N LEU A 30 18.00 -12.33 -27.37
CA LEU A 30 17.77 -13.01 -26.11
C LEU A 30 18.15 -12.13 -24.90
N THR A 31 19.30 -11.46 -24.96
CA THR A 31 19.75 -10.54 -23.92
C THR A 31 18.76 -9.39 -23.74
N ILE A 32 18.25 -8.81 -24.84
CA ILE A 32 17.23 -7.75 -24.79
C ILE A 32 15.94 -8.27 -24.14
N ILE A 33 15.46 -9.46 -24.51
CA ILE A 33 14.24 -10.05 -23.93
C ILE A 33 14.39 -10.29 -22.44
N LEU A 34 15.50 -10.90 -22.01
CA LEU A 34 15.79 -11.15 -20.59
C LEU A 34 15.90 -9.84 -19.81
N SER A 35 16.61 -8.86 -20.35
CA SER A 35 16.72 -7.52 -19.75
C SER A 35 15.34 -6.88 -19.59
N GLN A 36 14.48 -6.96 -20.61
CA GLN A 36 13.13 -6.42 -20.55
C GLN A 36 12.29 -7.11 -19.48
N ILE A 37 12.38 -8.43 -19.33
CA ILE A 37 11.66 -9.17 -18.28
C ILE A 37 12.10 -8.70 -16.89
N LEU A 38 13.41 -8.56 -16.65
CA LEU A 38 13.95 -8.11 -15.36
C LEU A 38 13.54 -6.66 -15.04
N VAL A 39 13.62 -5.75 -16.02
CA VAL A 39 13.19 -4.36 -15.86
C VAL A 39 11.70 -4.28 -15.52
N GLN A 40 10.85 -5.01 -16.25
CA GLN A 40 9.42 -5.03 -15.99
C GLN A 40 9.07 -5.62 -14.62
N TYR A 41 9.80 -6.64 -14.18
CA TYR A 41 9.63 -7.22 -12.85
C TYR A 41 9.98 -6.21 -11.74
N ASN A 42 11.14 -5.57 -11.82
CA ASN A 42 11.57 -4.58 -10.83
C ASN A 42 10.63 -3.36 -10.78
N LEU A 43 10.19 -2.83 -11.94
CA LEU A 43 9.22 -1.73 -11.99
C LEU A 43 7.89 -2.09 -11.32
N LYS A 44 7.41 -3.33 -11.48
CA LYS A 44 6.17 -3.78 -10.84
C LYS A 44 6.30 -3.88 -9.32
N GLN A 45 7.43 -4.40 -8.82
CA GLN A 45 7.72 -4.42 -7.38
C GLN A 45 7.75 -3.00 -6.82
N GLN A 46 8.58 -2.12 -7.40
CA GLN A 46 8.73 -0.74 -6.95
C GLN A 46 7.41 0.06 -6.96
N LEU A 47 6.55 -0.16 -7.96
CA LEU A 47 5.22 0.44 -8.01
C LEU A 47 4.29 -0.09 -6.91
N SER A 48 4.40 -1.37 -6.55
CA SER A 48 3.66 -1.96 -5.44
C SER A 48 4.12 -1.34 -4.11
N ASP A 49 5.42 -1.29 -3.87
CA ASP A 49 6.02 -0.76 -2.65
C ASP A 49 5.64 0.71 -2.45
N SER A 50 5.73 1.51 -3.52
CA SER A 50 5.31 2.91 -3.52
C SER A 50 3.83 3.08 -3.15
N LYS A 51 2.95 2.19 -3.62
CA LYS A 51 1.51 2.23 -3.27
C LYS A 51 1.29 1.86 -1.82
N ILE A 52 1.97 0.82 -1.31
CA ILE A 52 1.87 0.38 0.09
C ILE A 52 2.34 1.49 1.03
N ILE A 53 3.49 2.10 0.75
CA ILE A 53 4.03 3.22 1.53
C ILE A 53 3.04 4.40 1.52
N ASN A 54 2.46 4.74 0.37
CA ASN A 54 1.48 5.83 0.28
C ASN A 54 0.19 5.52 1.07
N ILE A 55 -0.38 4.31 0.94
CA ILE A 55 -1.58 3.93 1.69
C ILE A 55 -1.32 3.86 3.20
N SER A 56 -0.16 3.34 3.62
CA SER A 56 0.28 3.37 5.02
C SER A 56 0.46 4.81 5.50
N GLY A 57 1.02 5.68 4.66
CA GLY A 57 1.10 7.12 4.91
C GLY A 57 -0.27 7.77 5.11
N LYS A 58 -1.26 7.42 4.27
CA LYS A 58 -2.65 7.90 4.38
C LYS A 58 -3.33 7.44 5.67
N GLN A 59 -2.98 6.30 6.24
CA GLN A 59 -3.54 5.85 7.53
C GLN A 59 -3.31 6.89 8.64
N ARG A 60 -2.14 7.53 8.66
CA ARG A 60 -1.79 8.60 9.63
C ARG A 60 -2.67 9.83 9.47
N MET A 61 -2.85 10.28 8.23
CA MET A 61 -3.71 11.41 7.93
C MET A 61 -5.18 11.10 8.28
N LEU A 62 -5.64 9.90 7.94
CA LEU A 62 -7.01 9.48 8.22
C LEU A 62 -7.29 9.33 9.72
N SER A 63 -6.34 8.82 10.53
CA SER A 63 -6.51 8.74 11.99
C SER A 63 -6.67 10.13 12.62
N GLN A 64 -5.83 11.08 12.22
CA GLN A 64 -5.91 12.47 12.65
C GLN A 64 -7.20 13.14 12.15
N LYS A 65 -7.64 12.81 10.93
CA LYS A 65 -8.90 13.33 10.37
C LYS A 65 -10.12 12.85 11.15
N ILE A 66 -10.15 11.58 11.57
CA ILE A 66 -11.18 11.02 12.46
C ILE A 66 -11.23 11.82 13.77
N VAL A 67 -10.08 12.01 14.43
CA VAL A 67 -9.99 12.81 15.66
C VAL A 67 -10.55 14.21 15.46
N LYS A 68 -10.12 14.89 14.39
CA LYS A 68 -10.55 16.26 14.10
C LYS A 68 -12.06 16.35 13.92
N GLU A 69 -12.65 15.45 13.16
CA GLU A 69 -14.10 15.46 12.91
C GLU A 69 -14.91 15.10 14.15
N VAL A 70 -14.44 14.15 14.96
CA VAL A 70 -15.05 13.84 16.26
C VAL A 70 -15.03 15.05 17.19
N LEU A 71 -13.90 15.77 17.28
CA LEU A 71 -13.80 16.99 18.09
C LEU A 71 -14.76 18.09 17.62
N ILE A 72 -14.86 18.31 16.31
CA ILE A 72 -15.78 19.30 15.72
C ILE A 72 -17.22 18.94 16.06
N LEU A 73 -17.61 17.68 15.79
CA LEU A 73 -18.96 17.19 16.05
C LEU A 73 -19.34 17.18 17.52
N ASN A 74 -18.37 17.02 18.43
CA ASN A 74 -18.62 17.00 19.86
C ASN A 74 -18.60 18.38 20.51
N TYR A 75 -17.80 19.34 20.05
CA TYR A 75 -17.56 20.58 20.78
C TYR A 75 -17.86 21.87 20.02
N VAL A 76 -17.96 21.81 18.69
CA VAL A 76 -18.08 23.01 17.85
C VAL A 76 -19.48 23.16 17.26
N VAL A 77 -20.14 22.05 16.96
CA VAL A 77 -21.44 22.05 16.30
C VAL A 77 -22.56 21.84 17.32
N ASP A 78 -23.54 22.74 17.35
CA ASP A 78 -24.72 22.61 18.25
C ASP A 78 -25.61 21.41 17.87
N ASN A 79 -25.72 21.13 16.57
CA ASN A 79 -26.43 19.97 16.03
C ASN A 79 -25.70 19.42 14.80
N ALA A 80 -25.14 18.22 14.93
CA ALA A 80 -24.44 17.53 13.86
C ALA A 80 -25.32 17.41 12.61
N LYS A 81 -24.87 17.98 11.48
CA LYS A 81 -25.60 17.86 10.22
C LYS A 81 -25.43 16.45 9.68
N LYS A 82 -26.47 15.91 9.03
CA LYS A 82 -26.42 14.59 8.37
C LYS A 82 -25.20 14.42 7.45
N GLN A 83 -24.79 15.50 6.76
CA GLN A 83 -23.63 15.50 5.87
C GLN A 83 -22.30 15.31 6.62
N GLU A 84 -22.14 15.89 7.81
CA GLU A 84 -20.91 15.77 8.61
C GLU A 84 -20.78 14.35 9.19
N ILE A 85 -21.90 13.80 9.69
CA ILE A 85 -21.98 12.40 10.15
C ILE A 85 -21.64 11.44 9.01
N ALA A 86 -22.23 11.66 7.82
CA ALA A 86 -21.96 10.83 6.64
C ALA A 86 -20.49 10.91 6.21
N HIS A 87 -19.88 12.09 6.26
CA HIS A 87 -18.47 12.25 5.91
C HIS A 87 -17.55 11.51 6.90
N LEU A 88 -17.77 11.62 8.21
CA LEU A 88 -17.01 10.84 9.20
C LEU A 88 -17.17 9.34 8.99
N LYS A 89 -18.38 8.85 8.65
CA LYS A 89 -18.60 7.45 8.26
C LYS A 89 -17.76 7.03 7.06
N THR A 90 -17.67 7.87 6.02
CA THR A 90 -16.83 7.61 4.85
C THR A 90 -15.34 7.57 5.21
N VAL A 91 -14.85 8.51 6.02
CA VAL A 91 -13.45 8.54 6.47
C VAL A 91 -13.12 7.29 7.29
N LEU A 92 -13.97 6.92 8.25
CA LEU A 92 -13.79 5.72 9.07
C LEU A 92 -13.78 4.44 8.23
N SER A 93 -14.71 4.33 7.26
CA SER A 93 -14.77 3.18 6.35
C SER A 93 -13.51 3.06 5.49
N LEU A 94 -13.05 4.16 4.89
CA LEU A 94 -11.82 4.18 4.10
C LEU A 94 -10.60 3.79 4.95
N TRP A 95 -10.50 4.32 6.16
CA TRP A 95 -9.42 4.00 7.08
C TRP A 95 -9.40 2.50 7.42
N LYS A 96 -10.55 1.91 7.78
CA LYS A 96 -10.69 0.48 8.06
C LYS A 96 -10.35 -0.41 6.85
N ASN A 97 -10.84 -0.05 5.67
CA ASN A 97 -10.61 -0.83 4.44
C ASN A 97 -9.14 -0.84 4.06
N ASN A 98 -8.49 0.33 4.13
CA ASN A 98 -7.05 0.46 3.89
C ASN A 98 -6.25 -0.35 4.92
N GLN A 99 -6.58 -0.29 6.21
CA GLN A 99 -5.90 -1.09 7.23
C GLN A 99 -6.07 -2.60 6.96
N ASN A 100 -7.26 -3.04 6.58
CA ASN A 100 -7.50 -4.44 6.22
C ASN A 100 -6.68 -4.87 5.01
N ALA A 101 -6.63 -4.04 3.96
CA ALA A 101 -5.82 -4.32 2.78
C ALA A 101 -4.33 -4.40 3.11
N LEU A 102 -3.85 -3.51 3.99
CA LEU A 102 -2.48 -3.53 4.47
C LEU A 102 -2.18 -4.80 5.27
N GLU A 103 -3.03 -5.18 6.23
CA GLU A 103 -2.84 -6.35 7.10
C GLU A 103 -3.00 -7.69 6.38
N ASN A 104 -4.01 -7.81 5.52
CA ASN A 104 -4.43 -9.10 4.95
C ASN A 104 -4.10 -9.24 3.45
N GLY A 105 -3.48 -8.23 2.85
CA GLY A 105 -3.23 -8.15 1.41
C GLY A 105 -4.45 -7.73 0.61
N SER A 106 -4.23 -7.44 -0.67
CA SER A 106 -5.29 -7.00 -1.59
C SER A 106 -4.85 -7.19 -3.03
N ASP A 107 -5.54 -8.06 -3.76
CA ASP A 107 -5.24 -8.29 -5.19
C ASP A 107 -5.50 -7.03 -6.03
N THR A 108 -6.52 -6.25 -5.67
CA THR A 108 -6.87 -5.00 -6.36
C THR A 108 -5.83 -3.91 -6.17
N LEU A 109 -5.20 -3.83 -5.00
CA LEU A 109 -4.12 -2.89 -4.71
C LEU A 109 -2.72 -3.46 -4.97
N ALA A 110 -2.63 -4.75 -5.33
CA ALA A 110 -1.41 -5.55 -5.44
C ALA A 110 -0.61 -5.66 -4.13
N PHE A 111 -1.29 -5.63 -2.98
CA PHE A 111 -0.63 -5.74 -1.68
C PHE A 111 -0.39 -7.20 -1.32
N PRO A 112 0.85 -7.58 -0.94
CA PRO A 112 1.16 -8.95 -0.57
C PRO A 112 0.42 -9.35 0.70
N LYS A 113 -0.03 -10.60 0.75
CA LYS A 113 -0.62 -11.18 1.97
C LYS A 113 0.45 -11.38 3.03
N GLU A 114 1.55 -12.01 2.61
CA GLU A 114 2.73 -12.26 3.44
C GLU A 114 3.46 -10.97 3.78
N LYS A 115 4.05 -10.94 4.97
CA LYS A 115 4.81 -9.82 5.53
C LYS A 115 6.07 -10.33 6.17
N SER A 116 7.07 -9.46 6.29
CA SER A 116 8.21 -9.73 7.16
C SER A 116 7.74 -9.99 8.60
N GLU A 117 8.58 -10.67 9.38
CA GLU A 117 8.32 -10.87 10.81
C GLU A 117 8.19 -9.53 11.55
N THR A 118 9.02 -8.55 11.19
CA THR A 118 9.00 -7.20 11.76
C THR A 118 7.66 -6.49 11.49
N LEU A 119 7.20 -6.46 10.24
CA LEU A 119 5.90 -5.86 9.89
C LEU A 119 4.75 -6.60 10.59
N SER A 120 4.78 -7.92 10.61
CA SER A 120 3.76 -8.74 11.28
C SER A 120 3.65 -8.41 12.77
N LYS A 121 4.79 -8.19 13.44
CA LYS A 121 4.84 -7.73 14.83
C LYS A 121 4.25 -6.33 14.99
N LEU A 122 4.65 -5.37 14.14
CA LEU A 122 4.13 -4.01 14.20
C LEU A 122 2.60 -3.94 14.00
N TYR A 123 2.05 -4.72 13.07
CA TYR A 123 0.61 -4.82 12.87
C TYR A 123 -0.12 -5.45 14.08
N ARG A 124 0.49 -6.42 14.74
CA ARG A 124 -0.05 -6.98 15.98
C ARG A 124 -0.08 -5.94 17.11
N GLU A 125 0.96 -5.11 17.21
CA GLU A 125 1.07 -4.07 18.24
C GLU A 125 0.13 -2.88 18.01
N ILE A 126 -0.13 -2.50 16.76
CA ILE A 126 -1.06 -1.39 16.46
C ILE A 126 -2.53 -1.80 16.61
N LYS A 127 -2.84 -3.09 16.44
CA LYS A 127 -4.21 -3.61 16.38
C LYS A 127 -5.14 -3.16 17.52
N PRO A 128 -4.73 -3.15 18.81
CA PRO A 128 -5.60 -2.72 19.89
C PRO A 128 -6.00 -1.24 19.76
N SER A 129 -5.05 -0.37 19.42
CA SER A 129 -5.33 1.06 19.20
C SER A 129 -6.26 1.28 18.01
N PHE A 130 -6.06 0.52 16.93
CA PHE A 130 -6.91 0.56 15.75
C PHE A 130 -8.37 0.18 16.10
N ASN A 131 -8.54 -0.95 16.79
CA ASN A 131 -9.87 -1.44 17.19
C ASN A 131 -10.58 -0.45 18.11
N ASN A 132 -9.88 0.08 19.12
CA ASN A 132 -10.45 1.05 20.07
C ASN A 132 -10.94 2.33 19.38
N ILE A 133 -10.16 2.87 18.41
CA ILE A 133 -10.60 4.03 17.63
C ILE A 133 -11.83 3.67 16.80
N ALA A 134 -11.81 2.53 16.11
CA ALA A 134 -12.91 2.11 15.26
C ALA A 134 -14.21 1.93 16.04
N GLU A 135 -14.16 1.21 17.16
CA GLU A 135 -15.30 0.94 18.02
C GLU A 135 -15.84 2.23 18.64
N ALA A 136 -14.98 3.02 19.28
CA ALA A 136 -15.40 4.27 19.90
C ALA A 136 -16.00 5.27 18.89
N THR A 137 -15.45 5.34 17.67
CA THR A 137 -15.99 6.19 16.60
C THR A 137 -17.35 5.68 16.10
N ASN A 138 -17.54 4.37 15.97
CA ASN A 138 -18.85 3.80 15.61
C ASN A 138 -19.89 4.10 16.70
N THR A 139 -19.55 3.91 17.97
CA THR A 139 -20.46 4.25 19.08
C THR A 139 -20.78 5.74 19.09
N PHE A 140 -19.78 6.61 18.87
CA PHE A 140 -19.97 8.05 18.78
C PHE A 140 -20.95 8.42 17.65
N LEU A 141 -20.76 7.85 16.46
CA LEU A 141 -21.67 8.05 15.32
C LEU A 141 -23.10 7.57 15.62
N SER A 142 -23.26 6.40 16.27
CA SER A 142 -24.57 5.91 16.67
C SER A 142 -25.27 6.83 17.68
N ASN A 143 -24.53 7.40 18.63
CA ASN A 143 -25.08 8.34 19.61
C ASN A 143 -25.58 9.63 18.95
N LEU A 144 -24.85 10.15 17.97
CA LEU A 144 -25.28 11.33 17.20
C LEU A 144 -26.59 11.06 16.45
N GLU A 145 -26.79 9.86 15.92
CA GLU A 145 -28.02 9.49 15.21
C GLU A 145 -29.21 9.27 16.13
N GLN A 146 -28.96 8.82 17.37
CA GLN A 146 -29.99 8.54 18.38
C GLN A 146 -30.31 9.75 19.28
N GLN A 147 -29.66 10.90 19.08
CA GLN A 147 -29.77 12.08 19.95
C GLN A 147 -29.45 11.76 21.44
N ASN A 148 -28.54 10.81 21.66
CA ASN A 148 -28.11 10.42 23.02
C ASN A 148 -27.25 11.51 23.69
N SER A 149 -27.16 11.46 25.03
CA SER A 149 -26.59 12.56 25.83
C SER A 149 -25.11 12.86 25.54
N PHE A 150 -24.79 14.15 25.57
CA PHE A 150 -23.47 14.75 25.36
C PHE A 150 -22.37 14.17 26.28
N GLU A 151 -22.71 13.86 27.54
CA GLU A 151 -21.75 13.37 28.54
C GLU A 151 -21.18 11.99 28.18
N TYR A 152 -21.97 11.14 27.51
CA TYR A 152 -21.52 9.82 27.06
C TYR A 152 -20.50 9.93 25.90
N ASN A 153 -20.63 10.95 25.05
CA ASN A 153 -19.70 11.18 23.94
C ASN A 153 -18.32 11.69 24.40
N GLN A 154 -18.23 12.41 25.52
CA GLN A 154 -16.94 12.91 26.01
C GLN A 154 -15.95 11.77 26.33
N LYS A 155 -16.43 10.67 26.93
CA LYS A 155 -15.59 9.48 27.22
C LYS A 155 -15.12 8.79 25.94
N LEU A 156 -15.97 8.76 24.91
CA LEU A 156 -15.61 8.22 23.60
C LEU A 156 -14.54 9.08 22.93
N VAL A 157 -14.69 10.41 22.96
CA VAL A 157 -13.69 11.35 22.42
C VAL A 157 -12.33 11.17 23.09
N GLN A 158 -12.29 11.07 24.42
CA GLN A 158 -11.04 10.80 25.17
C GLN A 158 -10.41 9.46 24.76
N THR A 159 -11.22 8.43 24.56
CA THR A 159 -10.77 7.11 24.11
C THR A 159 -10.14 7.20 22.71
N ILE A 160 -10.79 7.92 21.78
CA ILE A 160 -10.31 8.12 20.41
C ILE A 160 -8.98 8.89 20.43
N LEU A 161 -8.89 10.01 21.16
CA LEU A 161 -7.67 10.82 21.28
C LEU A 161 -6.47 10.02 21.81
N LYS A 162 -6.68 9.29 22.91
CA LYS A 162 -5.61 8.48 23.53
C LYS A 162 -5.09 7.40 22.58
N ASN A 163 -6.00 6.68 21.93
CA ASN A 163 -5.61 5.60 21.03
C ASN A 163 -5.05 6.12 19.71
N GLU A 164 -5.49 7.30 19.23
CA GLU A 164 -4.95 7.89 18.01
C GLU A 164 -3.46 8.23 18.14
N SER A 165 -3.02 8.78 19.27
CA SER A 165 -1.60 9.05 19.51
C SER A 165 -0.74 7.78 19.45
N ILE A 166 -1.25 6.68 20.03
CA ILE A 166 -0.60 5.36 19.98
C ILE A 166 -0.58 4.83 18.54
N PHE A 167 -1.72 4.88 17.85
CA PHE A 167 -1.88 4.45 16.47
C PHE A 167 -0.92 5.20 15.55
N LEU A 168 -0.86 6.53 15.65
CA LEU A 168 -0.01 7.38 14.82
C LEU A 168 1.47 7.03 14.98
N SER A 169 1.91 6.84 16.23
CA SER A 169 3.29 6.43 16.53
C SER A 169 3.63 5.06 15.91
N LYS A 170 2.75 4.07 16.07
CA LYS A 170 2.94 2.73 15.50
C LYS A 170 2.84 2.71 13.97
N MET A 171 1.94 3.50 13.39
CA MET A 171 1.80 3.62 11.94
C MET A 171 3.00 4.33 11.32
N ASN A 172 3.63 5.28 12.02
CA ASN A 172 4.93 5.82 11.59
C ASN A 172 6.00 4.72 11.51
N GLN A 173 6.07 3.83 12.50
CA GLN A 173 7.00 2.70 12.49
C GLN A 173 6.72 1.75 11.32
N ILE A 174 5.45 1.46 11.03
CA ILE A 174 5.05 0.64 9.88
C ILE A 174 5.46 1.28 8.55
N VAL A 175 5.20 2.59 8.38
CA VAL A 175 5.62 3.33 7.18
C VAL A 175 7.13 3.28 7.00
N SER A 176 7.89 3.53 8.07
CA SER A 176 9.36 3.45 8.04
C SER A 176 9.85 2.04 7.75
N GLN A 177 9.18 1.00 8.25
CA GLN A 177 9.56 -0.38 7.97
C GLN A 177 9.32 -0.76 6.50
N TYR A 178 8.21 -0.29 5.89
CA TYR A 178 8.01 -0.46 4.45
C TYR A 178 9.07 0.28 3.61
N ASP A 179 9.51 1.46 4.04
CA ASP A 179 10.57 2.20 3.37
C ASP A 179 11.94 1.49 3.45
N ILE A 180 12.17 0.70 4.51
CA ILE A 180 13.37 -0.14 4.66
C ILE A 180 13.30 -1.42 3.82
N GLU A 181 12.11 -1.98 3.64
CA GLU A 181 11.89 -3.24 2.91
C GLU A 181 11.72 -3.07 1.39
N ALA A 182 11.42 -1.85 0.92
CA ALA A 182 11.31 -1.47 -0.48
C ALA A 182 12.68 -1.27 -1.17
#